data_AF-A0A946YDK4-F1
#
_entry.id   AF-A0A946YDK4-F1
#
_cell.length_a   1.000
_cell.length_b   1.000
_cell.length_c   1.000
_cell.angle_alpha   90.00
_cell.angle_beta   90.00
_cell.angle_gamma   90.00
#
_symmetry.space_group_name_H-M   'P 1'
#
loop_
_entity.id
_entity.type
_entity.pdbx_description
1 polymer ?
#
loop_
_entity_poly.entity_id
_entity_poly.type
_entity_poly.pdbx_seq_one_letter_code
_entity_poly.pdbx_strand_id
1 'polypeptide(L)' 'MTKTPTNIFGEIPAFMESLVDINQHKKILDNLALAVFLVDEDLCIKYLNPAAEEIVSTGVRHA' A
#
# COMPACT_ATOMS: atom_id res chain seq x y z
N MET A 1 -24.95 31.78 28.74
CA MET A 1 -24.89 31.32 27.34
C MET A 1 -23.45 31.46 26.85
N THR A 2 -22.58 30.51 27.16
CA THR A 2 -21.21 30.47 26.64
C THR A 2 -21.19 29.47 25.48
N LYS A 3 -21.19 29.99 24.25
CA LYS A 3 -21.04 29.18 23.04
C LYS A 3 -19.58 28.72 22.98
N THR A 4 -19.34 27.44 23.24
CA THR A 4 -18.07 26.77 22.94
C THR A 4 -17.84 26.82 21.43
N PRO A 5 -16.63 27.14 20.94
CA PRO A 5 -16.35 27.12 19.52
C PRO A 5 -16.45 25.69 18.99
N THR A 6 -17.21 25.53 17.90
CA THR A 6 -17.31 24.29 17.12
C THR A 6 -15.92 23.91 16.63
N ASN A 7 -15.33 22.86 17.20
CA ASN A 7 -14.15 22.20 16.66
C ASN A 7 -14.49 21.67 15.26
N ILE A 8 -13.90 22.28 14.22
CA ILE A 8 -14.13 21.96 12.80
C ILE A 8 -13.23 20.80 12.33
N PHE A 9 -12.35 20.31 13.20
CA PHE A 9 -11.51 19.13 12.99
C PHE A 9 -11.85 18.08 14.04
N GLY A 10 -13.04 17.50 13.91
CA GLY A 10 -13.43 16.33 14.68
C GLY A 10 -12.58 15.14 14.25
N GLU A 11 -11.89 14.55 15.22
CA GLU A 11 -11.46 13.15 15.29
C GLU A 11 -11.24 12.48 13.92
N ILE A 12 -10.00 12.49 13.42
CA ILE A 12 -9.62 11.53 12.36
C ILE A 12 -9.87 10.14 12.95
N PRO A 13 -10.83 9.35 12.45
CA PRO A 13 -11.12 8.04 13.02
C PRO A 13 -9.85 7.19 12.90
N ALA A 14 -9.47 6.43 13.93
CA ALA A 14 -8.27 5.57 13.94
C ALA A 14 -8.15 4.65 12.68
N PHE A 15 -9.28 4.39 12.01
CA PHE A 15 -9.33 3.73 10.70
C PHE A 15 -8.57 4.48 9.59
N MET A 16 -8.68 5.81 9.51
CA MET A 16 -7.94 6.63 8.55
C MET A 16 -6.44 6.64 8.85
N GLU A 17 -6.03 6.61 10.12
CA GLU A 17 -4.62 6.54 10.53
C GLU A 17 -3.99 5.20 10.08
N SER A 18 -4.71 4.09 10.24
CA SER A 18 -4.30 2.78 9.71
C SER A 18 -4.20 2.76 8.18
N LEU A 19 -5.11 3.44 7.47
CA LEU A 19 -5.05 3.54 6.01
C LEU A 19 -3.88 4.38 5.52
N VAL A 20 -3.48 5.42 6.26
CA VAL A 20 -2.29 6.22 5.95
C VAL A 20 -1.04 5.34 6.04
N ASP A 21 -0.92 4.54 7.09
CA ASP A 21 0.22 3.64 7.31
C ASP A 21 0.35 2.57 6.20
N ILE A 22 -0.77 1.92 5.84
CA ILE A 22 -0.78 0.92 4.74
C ILE A 22 -0.39 1.56 3.40
N ASN A 23 -0.86 2.78 3.12
CA ASN A 23 -0.54 3.47 1.87
C ASN A 23 0.91 3.96 1.82
N GLN A 24 1.53 4.31 2.96
CA GLN A 24 2.93 4.69 3.00
C GLN A 24 3.84 3.50 2.69
N HIS A 25 3.57 2.33 3.27
CA HIS A 25 4.33 1.11 2.99
C HIS A 25 4.26 0.72 1.50
N LYS A 26 3.08 0.81 0.87
CA LYS A 26 2.93 0.58 -0.58
C LYS A 26 3.77 1.54 -1.41
N LYS A 27 3.75 2.84 -1.10
CA LYS A 27 4.56 3.84 -1.82
C LYS A 27 6.05 3.60 -1.73
N ILE A 28 6.55 3.07 -0.60
CA ILE A 28 7.95 2.70 -0.45
C ILE A 28 8.29 1.52 -1.37
N LEU A 29 7.43 0.48 -1.38
CA LEU A 29 7.62 -0.70 -2.22
C LEU A 29 7.52 -0.39 -3.71
N ASP A 30 6.63 0.52 -4.10
CA ASP A 30 6.41 0.93 -5.49
C ASP A 30 7.62 1.69 -6.08
N ASN A 31 8.37 2.41 -5.25
CA ASN A 31 9.57 3.16 -5.66
C ASN A 31 10.87 2.37 -5.47
N LEU A 32 10.79 1.12 -5.01
CA LEU A 32 11.97 0.30 -4.80
C LEU A 32 12.47 -0.27 -6.13
N ALA A 33 13.76 -0.08 -6.43
CA ALA A 33 14.40 -0.64 -7.63
C ALA A 33 14.54 -2.18 -7.60
N LEU A 34 14.34 -2.79 -6.43
CA LEU A 34 14.35 -4.24 -6.25
C LEU A 34 12.96 -4.81 -6.48
N ALA A 35 12.90 -5.96 -7.13
CA ALA A 35 11.66 -6.71 -7.29
C ALA A 35 11.22 -7.32 -5.96
N VAL A 36 9.98 -7.02 -5.56
CA VAL A 36 9.34 -7.55 -4.35
C VAL A 36 8.01 -8.20 -4.74
N PHE A 37 7.81 -9.42 -4.28
CA PHE A 37 6.54 -10.13 -4.36
C PHE A 37 6.18 -10.70 -3.00
N LEU A 38 4.90 -10.61 -2.66
CA LEU A 38 4.33 -11.24 -1.48
C LEU A 38 3.50 -12.44 -1.92
N VAL A 39 3.74 -13.59 -1.29
CA VAL A 39 2.99 -14.82 -1.54
C VAL A 39 2.29 -15.29 -0.27
N ASP A 40 1.23 -16.06 -0.41
CA ASP A 40 0.60 -16.78 0.70
C ASP A 40 1.16 -18.20 0.88
N GLU A 41 0.55 -18.93 1.83
CA GLU A 41 0.93 -20.29 2.18
C GLU A 41 0.76 -21.27 1.01
N ASP A 42 -0.14 -20.97 0.07
CA ASP A 42 -0.37 -21.74 -1.15
C ASP A 42 0.51 -21.26 -2.33
N LEU A 43 1.52 -20.42 -2.04
CA LEU A 43 2.43 -19.81 -2.99
C LEU A 43 1.74 -18.93 -4.05
N CYS A 44 0.53 -18.46 -3.76
CA CYS A 44 -0.19 -17.55 -4.65
C CYS A 44 0.29 -16.11 -4.40
N ILE A 45 0.58 -15.39 -5.49
CA ILE A 45 1.04 -14.00 -5.41
C ILE A 45 -0.12 -13.09 -4.96
N LYS A 46 0.08 -12.42 -3.82
CA LYS A 46 -0.86 -11.44 -3.25
C LYS A 46 -0.52 -9.99 -3.58
N TYR A 47 0.75 -9.71 -3.85
CA TYR A 47 1.22 -8.37 -4.23
C TYR A 47 2.51 -8.47 -5.05
N LEU A 48 2.63 -7.58 -6.02
CA LEU A 48 3.81 -7.32 -6.83
C LEU A 48 4.08 -5.82 -6.80
N ASN A 49 5.33 -5.43 -6.65
CA ASN A 49 5.74 -4.07 -6.94
C ASN A 49 6.05 -3.91 -8.44
N PRO A 50 6.08 -2.67 -8.98
CA PRO A 50 6.29 -2.43 -10.41
C PRO A 50 7.58 -3.07 -10.96
N ALA A 51 8.66 -3.08 -10.19
CA ALA A 51 9.92 -3.73 -10.58
C ALA A 51 9.76 -5.25 -10.75
N ALA A 52 8.95 -5.91 -9.91
CA ALA A 52 8.65 -7.33 -10.05
C ALA A 52 7.70 -7.60 -11.22
N GLU A 53 6.72 -6.72 -11.47
CA GLU A 53 5.82 -6.84 -12.62
C GLU A 53 6.59 -6.84 -13.95
N GLU A 54 7.59 -5.96 -14.10
CA GLU A 54 8.42 -5.89 -15.30
C GLU A 54 9.16 -7.22 -15.57
N ILE A 55 9.75 -7.81 -14.54
CA ILE A 55 10.47 -9.09 -14.64
C ILE A 55 9.52 -10.23 -15.03
N VAL A 56 8.39 -10.34 -14.33
CA VAL A 56 7.39 -11.39 -14.61
C VAL A 56 6.83 -11.25 -16.01
N SER A 57 6.54 -10.01 -16.45
CA SER A 57 6.02 -9.74 -17.80
C SER A 57 7.01 -10.17 -18.90
N THR A 58 8.31 -10.06 -18.63
CA THR A 58 9.36 -10.48 -19.56
C THR A 58 9.45 -12.01 -19.63
N GLY A 59 9.31 -12.70 -18.49
CA GLY A 59 9.28 -14.16 -18.43
C GLY A 59 8.11 -14.78 -19.21
N VAL A 60 6.92 -14.19 -19.13
CA VAL A 60 5.72 -14.67 -19.86
C VAL A 60 5.88 -14.53 -21.38
N ARG A 61 6.65 -13.55 -21.86
CA ARG A 61 6.87 -13.35 -23.31
C ARG A 61 7.79 -14.38 -23.96
N HIS A 62 8.51 -15.17 -23.15
CA HIS A 62 9.47 -16.17 -23.62
C HIS A 62 9.06 -17.62 -23.29
N ALA A 63 7.86 -17.82 -22.71
CA ALA A 63 7.29 -19.13 -22.39
C ALA A 63 6.39 -19.66 -23.51
#